data_AF-A0A653DFI6-F1
#
_entry.id   AF-A0A653DFI6-F1
#
_cell.length_a   1.000
_cell.length_b   1.000
_cell.length_c   1.000
_cell.angle_alpha   90.00
_cell.angle_beta   90.00
_cell.angle_gamma   90.00
#
_symmetry.space_group_name_H-M   'P 1'
#
loop_
_entity.id
_entity.type
_entity.pdbx_description
1 polymer ?
#
loop_
_entity_poly.entity_id
_entity_poly.type
_entity_poly.pdbx_seq_one_letter_code
_entity_poly.pdbx_strand_id
1 'polypeptide(L)'
;MTNLTKTRREHNITKATKMSLVQSLVFSILFLYASETWTVKKAYRVRIDAFEMWTWRRMLRVPYTAHRTNVSILDELGNPKRLSSIVSTKMLTFLGIYTEAIIWRNL
;
A
#
# COMPACT_ATOMS: atom_id res chain seq x y z
N MET A 1 2.94 18.20 14.37
CA MET A 1 3.05 16.89 13.68
C MET A 1 2.79 15.67 14.60
N THR A 2 1.97 15.78 15.66
CA THR A 2 1.76 14.70 16.66
C THR A 2 0.42 13.97 16.55
N ASN A 3 -0.54 14.51 15.78
CA ASN A 3 -1.90 13.97 15.72
C ASN A 3 -1.99 12.65 14.94
N LEU A 4 -1.24 12.49 13.84
CA LEU A 4 -1.24 11.28 12.99
C LEU A 4 -0.64 10.04 13.68
N THR A 5 0.38 10.24 14.51
CA THR A 5 0.99 9.14 15.27
C THR A 5 0.07 8.67 16.39
N LYS A 6 -0.69 9.60 16.97
CA LYS A 6 -1.74 9.30 17.95
C LYS A 6 -2.89 8.53 17.29
N THR A 7 -3.45 9.01 16.18
CA THR A 7 -4.55 8.33 15.48
C THR A 7 -4.17 6.92 15.00
N ARG A 8 -2.93 6.71 14.51
CA ARG A 8 -2.45 5.36 14.16
C ARG A 8 -2.42 4.40 15.37
N ARG A 9 -2.13 4.91 16.57
CA ARG A 9 -2.00 4.15 17.82
C ARG A 9 -3.34 3.82 18.48
N GLU A 10 -4.37 4.64 18.30
CA GLU A 10 -5.68 4.47 18.96
C GLU A 10 -6.41 3.19 18.51
N HIS A 11 -6.93 2.39 19.44
CA HIS A 11 -7.71 1.17 19.13
C HIS A 11 -9.13 1.50 18.62
N ASN A 12 -9.68 2.65 19.01
CA ASN A 12 -11.07 3.05 18.74
C ASN A 12 -11.37 3.33 17.26
N ILE A 13 -10.34 3.46 16.41
CA ILE A 13 -10.52 3.68 14.98
C ILE A 13 -10.70 2.34 14.28
N THR A 14 -11.79 2.22 13.52
CA THR A 14 -12.15 1.05 12.73
C THR A 14 -10.98 0.54 11.89
N LYS A 15 -10.79 -0.79 11.87
CA LYS A 15 -9.71 -1.44 11.11
C LYS A 15 -9.71 -0.99 9.63
N ALA A 16 -10.89 -0.84 9.04
CA ALA A 16 -11.08 -0.36 7.67
C ALA A 16 -10.46 1.04 7.41
N THR A 17 -10.64 1.99 8.33
CA THR A 17 -10.11 3.35 8.18
C THR A 17 -8.59 3.35 8.21
N LYS A 18 -7.98 2.54 9.09
CA LYS A 18 -6.52 2.37 9.14
C LYS A 18 -5.98 1.72 7.87
N MET A 19 -6.70 0.74 7.31
CA MET A 19 -6.31 0.10 6.05
C MET A 19 -6.34 1.09 4.88
N SER A 20 -7.39 1.90 4.77
CA SER A 20 -7.50 2.95 3.75
C SER A 20 -6.39 4.00 3.87
N LEU A 21 -6.03 4.38 5.10
CA LEU A 21 -4.92 5.32 5.37
C LEU A 21 -3.56 4.76 4.95
N VAL A 22 -3.31 3.47 5.18
CA VAL A 22 -2.08 2.80 4.73
C VAL A 22 -2.04 2.72 3.21
N GLN A 23 -3.18 2.39 2.58
CA GLN A 23 -3.29 2.34 1.12
C GLN A 23 -3.01 3.70 0.47
N SER A 24 -3.56 4.79 1.01
CA SER A 24 -3.32 6.13 0.48
C SER A 24 -1.86 6.56 0.64
N LEU A 25 -1.25 6.30 1.80
CA LEU A 25 0.17 6.63 2.02
C LEU A 25 1.11 5.83 1.11
N VAL A 26 0.88 4.51 0.98
CA VAL A 26 1.68 3.66 0.07
C VAL A 26 1.54 4.12 -1.37
N PHE A 27 0.32 4.47 -1.78
CA PHE A 27 0.08 5.01 -3.12
C PHE A 27 0.82 6.32 -3.36
N SER A 28 0.73 7.29 -2.44
CA SER A 28 1.45 8.57 -2.55
C SER A 28 2.96 8.40 -2.62
N ILE A 29 3.54 7.51 -1.80
CA ILE A 29 4.99 7.26 -1.78
C ILE A 29 5.43 6.59 -3.09
N LEU A 30 4.68 5.59 -3.55
CA LEU A 30 4.99 4.88 -4.80
C LEU A 30 4.84 5.79 -6.01
N PHE A 31 3.81 6.64 -6.02
CA PHE A 31 3.58 7.60 -7.08
C PHE A 31 4.74 8.59 -7.21
N LEU A 32 5.20 9.14 -6.08
CA LEU A 32 6.31 10.09 -6.05
C LEU A 32 7.63 9.46 -6.54
N TYR A 33 7.95 8.24 -6.09
CA TYR A 33 9.14 7.53 -6.56
C TYR A 33 9.03 7.07 -8.01
N ALA A 34 7.84 6.67 -8.44
CA ALA A 34 7.61 6.19 -9.81
C ALA A 34 7.56 7.33 -10.82
N SER A 35 7.13 8.54 -10.44
CA SER A 35 7.27 9.71 -11.32
C SER A 35 8.72 10.03 -11.63
N GLU A 36 9.64 9.72 -10.71
CA GLU A 36 11.08 9.93 -10.94
C GLU A 36 11.74 8.81 -11.75
N THR A 37 11.27 7.56 -11.62
CA THR A 37 11.99 6.39 -12.15
C THR A 37 11.23 5.57 -13.20
N TRP A 38 9.96 5.88 -13.49
CA TRP A 38 9.02 5.35 -14.49
C TRP A 38 8.85 3.81 -14.57
N THR A 39 9.75 3.02 -13.99
CA THR A 39 9.74 1.55 -14.03
C THR A 39 9.74 0.97 -12.63
N VAL A 40 8.59 0.42 -12.23
CA VAL A 40 8.47 -0.41 -11.03
C VAL A 40 9.17 -1.74 -11.28
N LYS A 41 10.48 -1.79 -10.98
CA LYS A 41 11.25 -3.04 -10.99
C LYS A 41 10.62 -4.08 -10.05
N LYS A 42 10.79 -5.37 -10.36
CA LYS A 42 10.32 -6.50 -9.53
C LYS A 42 10.74 -6.37 -8.05
N ALA A 43 11.88 -5.72 -7.78
CA ALA A 43 12.36 -5.41 -6.44
C ALA A 43 11.40 -4.52 -5.62
N TYR A 44 10.69 -3.58 -6.25
CA TYR A 44 9.72 -2.73 -5.55
C TYR A 44 8.49 -3.53 -5.11
N ARG A 45 8.04 -4.50 -5.90
CA ARG A 45 6.91 -5.38 -5.52
C ARG A 45 7.20 -6.14 -4.23
N VAL A 46 8.41 -6.70 -4.12
CA VAL A 46 8.85 -7.41 -2.90
C VAL A 46 8.95 -6.46 -1.70
N ARG A 47 9.45 -5.24 -1.91
CA ARG A 47 9.52 -4.21 -0.85
C ARG A 47 8.13 -3.77 -0.39
N ILE A 48 7.18 -3.62 -1.31
CA ILE A 48 5.79 -3.26 -1.01
C ILE A 48 5.11 -4.37 -0.22
N ASP A 49 5.25 -5.63 -0.65
CA ASP A 49 4.65 -6.78 0.04
C ASP A 49 5.25 -6.93 1.47
N ALA A 50 6.56 -6.72 1.64
CA ALA A 50 7.21 -6.73 2.96
C ALA A 50 6.73 -5.56 3.84
N PHE A 51 6.57 -4.36 3.26
CA PHE A 51 6.05 -3.18 3.95
C PHE A 51 4.58 -3.35 4.38
N GLU A 52 3.76 -3.94 3.52
CA GLU A 52 2.37 -4.29 3.80
C GLU A 52 2.30 -5.23 5.01
N MET A 53 3.07 -6.33 4.99
CA MET A 53 3.14 -7.28 6.09
C MET A 53 3.64 -6.66 7.40
N TRP A 54 4.64 -5.78 7.33
CA TRP A 54 5.12 -5.05 8.51
C TRP A 54 4.04 -4.15 9.11
N THR A 55 3.28 -3.46 8.24
CA THR A 55 2.23 -2.54 8.67
C THR A 55 1.06 -3.27 9.33
N TRP A 56 0.64 -4.42 8.77
CA TRP A 56 -0.40 -5.28 9.35
C TRP A 56 -0.01 -5.85 10.71
N ARG A 57 1.22 -6.37 10.85
CA ARG A 57 1.73 -6.82 12.15
C ARG A 57 1.71 -5.70 13.20
N ARG A 58 2.11 -4.50 12.81
CA ARG A 58 2.15 -3.34 13.71
C ARG A 58 0.75 -2.83 14.07
N MET A 59 -0.22 -2.95 13.17
CA MET A 59 -1.61 -2.60 13.40
C MET A 59 -2.31 -3.60 14.34
N LEU A 60 -2.07 -4.89 14.15
CA LEU A 60 -2.60 -5.98 14.98
C LEU A 60 -1.83 -6.16 16.30
N ARG A 61 -0.72 -5.42 16.49
CA ARG A 61 0.17 -5.52 17.66
C ARG A 61 0.63 -6.97 17.93
N VAL A 62 0.84 -7.75 16.88
CA VAL A 62 1.27 -9.15 17.00
C VAL A 62 2.68 -9.17 17.61
N PRO A 63 2.88 -9.79 18.78
CA PRO A 63 4.21 -9.93 19.35
C PRO A 63 5.04 -10.87 18.48
N TYR A 64 6.34 -10.58 18.35
CA TYR A 64 7.25 -11.37 17.51
C TYR A 64 7.32 -12.85 17.93
N THR A 65 7.12 -13.10 19.23
CA THR A 65 7.05 -14.43 19.85
C THR A 65 5.91 -15.31 19.36
N ALA A 66 4.84 -14.73 18.80
CA ALA A 66 3.70 -15.51 18.32
C ALA A 66 3.97 -16.26 17.01
N HIS A 67 5.12 -16.03 16.34
CA HIS A 67 5.56 -16.72 15.11
C HIS A 67 4.43 -16.99 14.08
N ARG A 68 3.54 -16.00 13.91
CA ARG A 68 2.39 -16.12 13.02
C ARG A 68 2.81 -16.10 11.56
N THR A 69 2.22 -17.00 10.77
CA THR A 69 2.38 -17.04 9.32
C THR A 69 1.73 -15.82 8.66
N ASN A 70 2.32 -15.34 7.56
CA ASN A 70 1.77 -14.20 6.79
C ASN A 70 0.33 -14.46 6.33
N VAL A 71 -0.01 -15.72 6.05
CA VAL A 71 -1.33 -16.14 5.60
C VAL A 71 -2.37 -15.99 6.70
N SER A 72 -2.07 -16.43 7.93
CA SER A 72 -2.98 -16.29 9.08
C SER A 72 -3.27 -14.82 9.41
N ILE A 73 -2.28 -13.94 9.26
CA ILE A 73 -2.45 -12.49 9.48
C ILE A 73 -3.41 -11.87 8.45
N LEU A 74 -3.32 -12.31 7.19
CA LEU A 74 -4.19 -11.84 6.11
C LEU A 74 -5.63 -12.36 6.25
N ASP A 75 -5.79 -13.58 6.74
CA ASP A 75 -7.09 -14.20 6.99
C ASP A 75 -7.85 -13.48 8.11
N GLU A 76 -7.15 -13.12 9.19
CA GLU A 76 -7.70 -12.35 10.31
C GLU A 76 -8.11 -10.92 9.93
N LEU A 77 -7.54 -10.38 8.85
CA LEU A 77 -7.91 -9.08 8.29
C LEU A 77 -9.13 -9.14 7.38
N GLY A 78 -9.62 -10.33 7.00
CA GLY A 78 -10.74 -10.48 6.09
C GLY A 78 -10.37 -10.04 4.67
N ASN A 79 -9.45 -10.79 4.05
CA ASN A 79 -9.06 -10.72 2.62
C ASN A 79 -9.01 -9.30 2.01
N PRO A 80 -8.08 -8.43 2.42
CA PRO A 80 -7.83 -7.22 1.66
C PRO A 80 -7.20 -7.62 0.32
N LYS A 81 -7.77 -7.14 -0.79
CA LYS A 81 -7.10 -7.16 -2.10
C LYS A 81 -5.64 -6.71 -1.89
N ARG A 82 -4.67 -7.56 -2.25
CA ARG A 82 -3.24 -7.29 -2.01
C ARG A 82 -2.89 -5.88 -2.49
N LEU A 83 -2.20 -5.09 -1.66
CA LEU A 83 -1.83 -3.73 -2.05
C LEU A 83 -1.03 -3.71 -3.35
N SER A 84 -0.17 -4.71 -3.58
CA SER A 84 0.57 -4.85 -4.83
C SER A 84 -0.32 -4.98 -6.07
N SER A 85 -1.49 -5.61 -5.95
CA SER A 85 -2.47 -5.68 -7.04
C SER A 85 -3.15 -4.33 -7.28
N ILE A 86 -3.57 -3.65 -6.22
CA ILE A 86 -4.20 -2.32 -6.32
C ILE A 86 -3.22 -1.32 -6.94
N VAL A 87 -1.99 -1.30 -6.45
CA VAL A 87 -0.89 -0.47 -6.99
C VAL A 87 -0.65 -0.80 -8.45
N SER A 88 -0.61 -2.08 -8.84
CA SER A 88 -0.41 -2.47 -10.25
C SER A 88 -1.56 -1.98 -11.14
N THR A 89 -2.82 -2.16 -10.73
CA THR A 89 -3.98 -1.69 -11.49
C THR A 89 -4.01 -0.17 -11.61
N LYS A 90 -3.70 0.55 -10.52
CA LYS A 90 -3.66 2.02 -10.51
C LYS A 90 -2.50 2.57 -11.34
N MET A 91 -1.36 1.89 -11.33
CA MET A 91 -0.23 2.22 -12.19
C MET A 91 -0.56 2.01 -13.67
N LEU A 92 -1.22 0.90 -14.02
CA LEU A 92 -1.64 0.64 -15.41
C LEU A 92 -2.66 1.66 -15.92
N THR A 93 -3.62 2.06 -15.08
CA THR A 93 -4.58 3.12 -15.44
C THR A 93 -3.90 4.48 -15.58
N PHE A 94 -2.91 4.78 -14.72
CA PHE A 94 -2.09 5.97 -14.87
C PHE A 94 -1.30 5.96 -16.19
N LEU A 95 -0.62 4.86 -16.52
CA LEU A 95 0.08 4.71 -17.80
C LEU A 95 -0.85 4.89 -19.01
N GLY A 96 -2.06 4.30 -18.96
CA GLY A 96 -3.05 4.44 -20.04
C GLY A 96 -3.52 5.87 -20.27
N ILE A 97 -3.75 6.64 -19.19
CA ILE A 97 -4.11 8.07 -19.31
C ILE A 97 -2.96 8.88 -19.90
N TYR A 98 -1.71 8.53 -19.56
CA TYR A 98 -0.53 9.24 -20.07
C TYR A 98 -0.29 8.97 -21.56
N THR A 99 -0.47 7.73 -22.02
CA THR A 99 -0.33 7.42 -23.46
C THR A 99 -1.39 8.12 -24.29
N GLU A 100 -2.64 8.13 -23.82
CA GLU A 100 -3.74 8.86 -24.47
C GLU A 100 -3.47 10.37 -24.51
N ALA A 101 -3.04 10.96 -23.39
CA ALA A 101 -2.73 12.38 -23.32
C ALA A 101 -1.55 12.79 -24.21
N ILE A 102 -0.54 11.94 -24.39
CA ILE A 102 0.59 12.21 -25.29
C ILE A 102 0.15 12.14 -26.76
N ILE A 103 -0.71 11.19 -27.12
CA ILE A 103 -1.24 11.05 -28.48
C ILE A 103 -2.08 12.28 -28.85
N TRP A 104 -2.97 12.73 -27.97
CA TRP A 104 -3.79 13.94 -28.17
C TRP A 104 -3.00 15.25 -28.14
N ARG A 105 -1.77 15.26 -27.59
CA ARG A 105 -0.92 16.45 -27.55
C ARG A 105 -0.01 16.60 -28.78
N ASN A 106 0.17 15.54 -29.56
CA ASN A 106 0.97 15.54 -30.79
C ASN A 106 0.10 15.50 -32.06
N LEU A 107 -1.20 15.76 -31.92
CA LEU A 107 -2.18 15.96 -33.01
C LEU A 107 -2.62 17.43 -33.01
#